data_AF-A0A8J7CFJ5-F1
#
_entry.id   AF-A0A8J7CFJ5-F1
#
_cell.length_a   1.000
_cell.length_b   1.000
_cell.length_c   1.000
_cell.angle_alpha   90.00
_cell.angle_beta   90.00
_cell.angle_gamma   90.00
#
_symmetry.space_group_name_H-M   'P 1'
#
loop_
_entity.id
_entity.type
_entity.pdbx_description
1 polymer ?
#
loop_
_entity_poly.entity_id
_entity_poly.type
_entity_poly.pdbx_seq_one_letter_code
_entity_poly.pdbx_strand_id
1 'polypeptide(L)'
;MTKKELLLQEIESAPESLIAETLDFLQFLKTKFQKQSETHTASTDRQINLESDSPSKSNSTTPVESPQEIKFPTKEETPIIRGSTAGDLLKFAGTWLGDDFEECLQLVYDTRSKTKF
;
A
#
# COMPACT_ATOMS: atom_id res chain seq x y z
N MET A 1 38.81 -5.02 -8.05
CA MET A 1 38.03 -4.29 -7.03
C MET A 1 36.90 -5.18 -6.54
N THR A 2 36.80 -5.38 -5.23
CA THR A 2 35.63 -6.01 -4.61
C THR A 2 34.50 -4.99 -4.46
N LYS A 3 33.23 -5.42 -4.44
CA LYS A 3 32.09 -4.49 -4.26
C LYS A 3 32.19 -3.67 -2.96
N LYS A 4 32.82 -4.25 -1.93
CA LYS A 4 33.09 -3.58 -0.65
C LYS A 4 34.10 -2.44 -0.80
N GLU A 5 35.16 -2.64 -1.58
CA GLU A 5 36.16 -1.60 -1.86
C GLU A 5 35.54 -0.42 -2.64
N LEU A 6 34.73 -0.70 -3.66
CA LEU A 6 34.02 0.34 -4.41
C LEU A 6 33.08 1.15 -3.50
N LEU A 7 32.39 0.47 -2.58
CA LEU A 7 31.49 1.12 -1.63
C LEU A 7 32.25 2.06 -0.68
N LEU A 8 33.40 1.62 -0.15
CA LEU A 8 34.23 2.43 0.73
C LEU A 8 34.76 3.67 0.02
N GLN A 9 35.18 3.53 -1.24
CA GLN A 9 35.65 4.64 -2.06
C GLN A 9 34.55 5.68 -2.31
N GLU A 10 33.32 5.25 -2.62
CA GLU A 10 32.20 6.17 -2.86
C GLU A 10 31.79 6.92 -1.57
N ILE A 11 31.85 6.25 -0.42
CA ILE A 11 31.52 6.83 0.90
C ILE A 11 32.51 7.94 1.29
N GLU A 12 33.80 7.81 0.95
CA GLU A 12 34.81 8.84 1.26
C GLU A 12 34.59 10.15 0.50
N SER A 13 34.02 10.10 -0.71
CA SER A 13 33.75 11.27 -1.54
C SER A 13 32.32 11.83 -1.41
N ALA A 14 31.42 11.11 -0.75
CA ALA A 14 30.01 11.47 -0.69
C ALA A 14 29.70 12.53 0.40
N PRO A 15 28.69 13.40 0.18
CA PRO A 15 28.18 14.30 1.21
C PRO A 15 27.43 13.53 2.31
N GLU A 16 27.48 14.05 3.54
CA GLU A 16 26.89 13.43 4.75
C GLU A 16 25.39 13.08 4.60
N SER A 17 24.63 13.87 3.83
CA SER A 17 23.20 13.61 3.58
C SER A 17 22.96 12.30 2.82
N LEU A 18 23.80 11.97 1.85
CA LEU A 18 23.71 10.71 1.10
C LEU A 18 24.19 9.53 1.94
N ILE A 19 25.17 9.75 2.81
CA ILE A 19 25.66 8.73 3.76
C ILE A 19 24.54 8.34 4.73
N ALA A 20 23.79 9.31 5.25
CA ALA A 20 22.68 9.06 6.18
C ALA A 20 21.57 8.18 5.55
N GLU A 21 21.13 8.50 4.33
CA GLU A 21 20.14 7.71 3.61
C GLU A 21 20.66 6.31 3.25
N THR A 22 21.93 6.21 2.84
CA THR A 22 22.57 4.92 2.52
C THR A 22 22.69 4.03 3.75
N LEU A 23 22.96 4.60 4.93
CA LEU A 23 22.98 3.85 6.19
C LEU A 23 21.61 3.28 6.55
N ASP A 24 20.55 4.05 6.38
CA ASP A 24 19.18 3.59 6.62
C ASP A 24 18.83 2.42 5.69
N PHE A 25 19.17 2.55 4.41
CA PHE A 25 18.96 1.48 3.43
C PHE A 25 19.74 0.20 3.75
N LEU A 26 21.01 0.32 4.18
CA LEU A 26 21.80 -0.84 4.60
C LEU A 26 21.24 -1.51 5.86
N GLN A 27 20.74 -0.74 6.82
CA GLN A 27 20.06 -1.28 8.01
C GLN A 27 18.77 -2.01 7.64
N PHE A 28 17.99 -1.44 6.71
CA PHE A 28 16.81 -2.09 6.16
C PHE A 28 17.16 -3.44 5.52
N LEU A 29 18.17 -3.48 4.66
CA LEU A 29 18.60 -4.73 4.04
C LEU A 29 19.06 -5.75 5.10
N LYS A 30 19.87 -5.33 6.06
CA LYS A 30 20.35 -6.21 7.15
C LYS A 30 19.18 -6.82 7.93
N THR A 31 18.19 -6.01 8.28
CA THR A 31 16.98 -6.44 8.98
C THR A 31 16.15 -7.41 8.13
N LYS A 32 16.01 -7.12 6.82
CA LYS A 32 15.28 -7.96 5.88
C LYS A 32 15.92 -9.35 5.73
N PHE A 33 17.25 -9.43 5.66
CA PHE A 33 17.97 -10.71 5.58
C PHE A 33 17.90 -11.52 6.89
N GLN A 34 17.96 -10.88 8.06
CA GLN A 34 17.84 -11.58 9.35
C GLN A 34 16.45 -12.21 9.57
N LYS A 35 15.39 -11.55 9.10
CA LYS A 35 14.02 -12.07 9.24
C LYS A 35 13.72 -13.29 8.35
N GLN A 36 14.45 -13.46 7.25
CA GLN A 36 14.28 -14.60 6.33
C GLN A 36 14.87 -15.92 6.85
N SER A 37 15.76 -15.88 7.85
CA SER A 37 16.32 -17.09 8.46
C SER A 37 15.49 -17.68 9.61
N GLU A 38 14.39 -17.02 10.05
CA GLU A 38 13.62 -17.42 11.23
C GLU A 38 12.21 -18.00 10.93
N THR A 39 11.75 -18.01 9.68
CA THR A 39 10.38 -18.46 9.34
C THR A 39 10.28 -19.93 8.91
N HIS A 40 10.91 -20.85 9.66
CA HIS A 40 10.59 -22.28 9.60
C HIS A 40 10.81 -22.94 10.96
N THR A 41 9.95 -22.67 11.96
CA THR A 41 9.39 -23.67 12.91
C THR A 41 8.53 -22.97 13.98
N ALA A 42 7.43 -23.62 14.37
CA ALA A 42 6.43 -23.28 15.40
C ALA A 42 5.34 -22.26 14.98
N SER A 43 4.13 -22.65 14.55
CA SER A 43 3.08 -23.42 15.23
C SER A 43 2.62 -22.81 16.56
N THR A 44 1.36 -22.37 16.62
CA THR A 44 0.33 -22.82 17.59
C THR A 44 -0.77 -21.76 17.80
N ASP A 45 -1.98 -22.19 17.42
CA ASP A 45 -3.32 -21.86 17.90
C ASP A 45 -3.66 -20.47 18.45
N ARG A 46 -4.58 -19.79 17.74
CA ARG A 46 -5.63 -18.98 18.39
C ARG A 46 -6.99 -19.22 17.73
N GLN A 47 -7.73 -20.14 18.33
CA GLN A 47 -9.15 -20.36 18.12
C GLN A 47 -9.93 -19.16 18.70
N ILE A 48 -10.61 -18.41 17.85
CA ILE A 48 -11.67 -17.47 18.27
C ILE A 48 -13.00 -17.99 17.74
N ASN A 49 -13.78 -18.60 18.65
CA ASN A 49 -15.22 -18.73 18.47
C ASN A 49 -15.83 -17.33 18.67
N LEU A 50 -16.58 -16.84 17.70
CA LEU A 50 -17.58 -15.82 17.97
C LEU A 50 -18.89 -16.21 17.28
N GLU A 51 -19.80 -16.65 18.16
CA GLU A 51 -21.16 -17.07 17.92
C GLU A 51 -21.91 -16.09 17.02
N SER A 52 -22.52 -16.63 15.98
CA SER A 52 -23.47 -15.95 15.10
C SER A 52 -24.84 -15.88 15.78
N ASP A 53 -25.38 -14.67 15.93
CA ASP A 53 -26.82 -14.49 16.19
C ASP A 53 -27.42 -13.28 15.44
N SER A 54 -28.00 -13.60 14.27
CA SER A 54 -29.30 -13.19 13.71
C SER A 54 -29.68 -11.68 13.57
N PRO A 55 -30.87 -11.32 13.05
CA PRO A 55 -31.03 -10.87 11.65
C PRO A 55 -31.78 -9.51 11.51
N SER A 56 -31.66 -8.80 10.38
CA SER A 56 -32.72 -7.85 9.98
C SER A 56 -32.70 -7.43 8.51
N LYS A 57 -33.91 -7.39 7.96
CA LYS A 57 -34.35 -7.13 6.58
C LYS A 57 -34.34 -5.63 6.23
N SER A 58 -34.61 -5.41 4.92
CA SER A 58 -35.23 -4.25 4.26
C SER A 58 -34.27 -3.17 3.74
N ASN A 59 -34.46 -2.52 2.59
CA ASN A 59 -35.20 -2.71 1.34
C ASN A 59 -34.72 -1.56 0.38
N SER A 60 -34.94 -1.71 -0.94
CA SER A 60 -35.34 -0.67 -1.93
C SER A 60 -34.81 0.77 -1.81
N THR A 61 -34.46 1.56 -2.84
CA THR A 61 -34.59 1.56 -4.30
C THR A 61 -33.87 2.86 -4.75
N THR A 62 -33.35 2.86 -5.98
CA THR A 62 -32.81 3.95 -6.86
C THR A 62 -33.60 5.28 -6.89
N PRO A 63 -33.28 6.29 -7.75
CA PRO A 63 -32.05 6.71 -8.47
C PRO A 63 -31.80 8.25 -8.41
N VAL A 64 -30.57 8.76 -8.47
CA VAL A 64 -30.36 10.17 -8.91
C VAL A 64 -29.01 10.36 -9.64
N GLU A 65 -29.13 10.46 -10.96
CA GLU A 65 -28.59 11.49 -11.89
C GLU A 65 -27.17 12.09 -11.72
N SER A 66 -26.41 11.90 -12.81
CA SER A 66 -25.12 12.50 -13.24
C SER A 66 -25.07 14.03 -13.11
N PRO A 67 -23.89 14.70 -13.04
CA PRO A 67 -23.02 14.81 -14.22
C PRO A 67 -21.47 14.88 -14.01
N GLN A 68 -20.78 14.36 -15.03
CA GLN A 68 -19.43 14.71 -15.56
C GLN A 68 -18.29 13.69 -15.37
N GLU A 69 -18.01 13.03 -16.49
CA GLU A 69 -17.11 11.93 -16.76
C GLU A 69 -15.64 12.39 -16.82
N ILE A 70 -14.87 12.08 -15.78
CA ILE A 70 -13.41 11.97 -15.90
C ILE A 70 -13.16 10.56 -16.45
N LYS A 71 -12.63 10.47 -17.68
CA LYS A 71 -12.29 9.19 -18.31
C LYS A 71 -11.10 8.55 -17.61
N PHE A 72 -11.38 7.78 -16.56
CA PHE A 72 -10.47 6.76 -16.08
C PHE A 72 -10.59 5.51 -16.97
N PRO A 73 -9.47 4.81 -17.25
CA PRO A 73 -9.48 3.63 -18.10
C PRO A 73 -10.42 2.57 -17.50
N THR A 74 -11.43 2.20 -18.29
CA THR A 74 -12.49 1.24 -17.97
C THR A 74 -11.88 -0.13 -17.67
N LYS A 75 -11.65 -0.43 -16.39
CA LYS A 75 -11.44 -1.80 -15.92
C LYS A 75 -12.68 -2.19 -15.13
N GLU A 76 -13.48 -3.03 -15.77
CA GLU A 76 -14.52 -3.92 -15.25
C GLU A 76 -15.11 -3.53 -13.88
N GLU A 77 -16.37 -3.10 -13.90
CA GLU A 77 -17.19 -2.80 -12.72
C GLU A 77 -17.31 -4.04 -11.83
N THR A 78 -16.35 -4.23 -10.93
CA THR A 78 -16.50 -5.21 -9.85
C THR A 78 -17.73 -4.83 -9.02
N PRO A 79 -18.55 -5.82 -8.59
CA PRO A 79 -19.73 -5.53 -7.79
C PRO A 79 -19.31 -4.77 -6.52
N ILE A 80 -20.05 -3.72 -6.18
CA ILE A 80 -19.83 -2.95 -4.94
C ILE A 80 -20.08 -3.90 -3.76
N ILE A 81 -19.02 -4.51 -3.23
CA ILE A 81 -19.09 -5.39 -2.06
C ILE A 81 -19.33 -4.51 -0.84
N ARG A 82 -20.56 -4.52 -0.32
CA ARG A 82 -20.92 -3.86 0.94
C ARG A 82 -20.65 -4.81 2.11
N GLY A 83 -20.13 -4.29 3.22
CA GLY A 83 -19.88 -5.07 4.44
C GLY A 83 -18.49 -5.70 4.55
N SER A 84 -17.54 -5.32 3.69
CA SER A 84 -16.14 -5.68 3.86
C SER A 84 -15.55 -4.96 5.09
N THR A 85 -14.73 -5.68 5.85
CA THR A 85 -13.97 -5.09 6.96
C THR A 85 -12.61 -4.63 6.46
N ALA A 86 -11.93 -3.74 7.20
CA ALA A 86 -10.55 -3.36 6.88
C ALA A 86 -9.60 -4.57 6.83
N GLY A 87 -9.90 -5.64 7.59
CA GLY A 87 -9.15 -6.89 7.53
C GLY A 87 -9.23 -7.60 6.18
N ASP A 88 -10.34 -7.43 5.44
CA ASP A 88 -10.49 -7.98 4.09
C ASP A 88 -9.59 -7.33 3.06
N LEU A 89 -9.05 -6.14 3.35
CA LEU A 89 -8.10 -5.47 2.47
C LEU A 89 -6.68 -6.01 2.63
N LEU A 90 -6.38 -6.70 3.74
CA LEU A 90 -5.03 -7.17 4.06
C LEU A 90 -4.52 -8.22 3.06
N LYS A 91 -5.43 -8.98 2.43
CA LYS A 91 -5.12 -9.96 1.38
C LYS A 91 -4.53 -9.33 0.10
N PHE A 92 -4.69 -8.01 -0.07
CA PHE A 92 -4.14 -7.23 -1.19
C PHE A 92 -2.91 -6.41 -0.80
N ALA A 93 -2.47 -6.45 0.46
CA ALA A 93 -1.27 -5.73 0.87
C ALA A 93 -0.04 -6.28 0.14
N GLY A 94 0.72 -5.41 -0.54
CA GLY A 94 1.89 -5.81 -1.32
C GLY A 94 1.61 -6.34 -2.73
N THR A 95 0.33 -6.44 -3.14
CA THR A 95 -0.04 -6.75 -4.54
C THR A 95 -0.24 -5.49 -5.39
N TRP A 96 -0.05 -4.30 -4.81
CA TRP A 96 -0.21 -3.03 -5.52
C TRP A 96 0.98 -2.85 -6.45
N LEU A 97 0.71 -2.90 -7.75
CA LEU A 97 1.69 -2.67 -8.82
C LEU A 97 1.23 -1.44 -9.59
N GLY A 98 1.89 -0.31 -9.34
CA GLY A 98 1.61 0.97 -9.98
C GLY A 98 2.74 1.95 -9.67
N ASP A 99 3.22 2.62 -10.71
CA ASP A 99 4.15 3.76 -10.62
C ASP A 99 3.42 5.06 -11.01
N ASP A 100 2.14 5.10 -10.68
CA ASP A 100 1.17 6.13 -11.08
C ASP A 100 0.94 7.16 -9.97
N PHE A 101 1.85 7.25 -8.99
CA PHE A 101 1.78 8.20 -7.90
C PHE A 101 1.74 9.65 -8.42
N GLU A 102 2.66 10.01 -9.32
CA GLU A 102 2.79 11.37 -9.84
C GLU A 102 1.60 11.74 -10.74
N GLU A 103 1.11 10.79 -11.56
CA GLU A 103 -0.05 10.99 -12.42
C GLU A 103 -1.33 11.21 -11.58
N CYS A 104 -1.52 10.41 -10.53
CA CYS A 104 -2.62 10.57 -9.60
C CYS A 104 -2.55 11.91 -8.86
N LEU A 105 -1.35 12.31 -8.42
CA LEU A 105 -1.13 13.56 -7.72
C LEU A 105 -1.42 14.78 -8.63
N GLN A 106 -0.93 14.74 -9.86
CA GLN A 106 -1.17 15.80 -10.85
C GLN A 106 -2.66 15.95 -11.15
N LEU A 107 -3.38 14.84 -11.34
CA LEU A 107 -4.83 14.85 -11.56
C LEU A 107 -5.60 15.50 -10.39
N VAL A 108 -5.17 15.26 -9.15
CA VAL A 108 -5.75 15.92 -7.97
C VAL A 108 -5.50 17.43 -8.02
N TYR A 109 -4.29 17.87 -8.36
CA TYR A 109 -4.00 19.30 -8.48
C TYR A 109 -4.81 19.98 -9.60
N ASP A 110 -5.01 19.30 -10.71
CA ASP A 110 -5.75 19.82 -11.86
C ASP A 110 -7.26 19.88 -11.59
N THR A 111 -7.80 18.87 -10.90
CA THR A 111 -9.26 18.73 -10.66
C THR A 111 -9.72 19.47 -9.42
N ARG A 112 -8.86 19.64 -8.41
CA ARG A 112 -9.24 20.28 -7.16
C ARG A 112 -9.56 21.76 -7.39
N SER A 113 -10.76 22.18 -7.00
CA SER A 113 -11.13 23.60 -7.00
C SER A 113 -10.27 24.39 -6.01
N LYS A 114 -9.79 25.55 -6.43
CA LYS A 114 -9.00 26.46 -5.58
C LYS A 114 -9.93 27.14 -4.57
N THR A 115 -10.10 26.55 -3.39
CA THR A 115 -10.78 27.24 -2.28
C THR A 115 -9.82 28.23 -1.63
N LYS A 116 -10.19 29.52 -1.62
CA LYS A 116 -9.57 30.52 -0.74
C LYS A 116 -10.27 30.45 0.61
N PHE A 117 -9.50 30.39 1.69
CA PHE A 117 -9.98 30.48 3.06
C PHE A 117 -9.81 31.90 3.58
#